data_AF-A0A6V8ENE2-F1
#
_entry.id   AF-A0A6V8ENE2-F1
#
_cell.length_a   1.000
_cell.length_b   1.000
_cell.length_c   1.000
_cell.angle_alpha   90.00
_cell.angle_beta   90.00
_cell.angle_gamma   90.00
#
_symmetry.space_group_name_H-M   'P 1'
#
loop_
_entity.id
_entity.type
_entity.pdbx_description
1 polymer ?
#
loop_
_entity_poly.entity_id
_entity_poly.type
_entity_poly.pdbx_seq_one_letter_code
_entity_poly.pdbx_strand_id
1 'polypeptide(L)'
;MDASKPSHRSRLKAAVYQKTPAPLLPSKPKVLTALIIIQIIALMISPSWREYRIAWVIFGASIPIAGWLAMRWRIYSTVFITPKRSKEKITDSRWEEFSFRGWGNEKMKAHLLRSESGS
;
A
#
# COMPACT_ATOMS: atom_id res chain seq x y z
N MET A 1 -20.74 55.52 -17.44
CA MET A 1 -19.44 55.42 -16.74
C MET A 1 -19.39 54.06 -16.08
N ASP A 2 -18.59 53.19 -16.68
CA ASP A 2 -18.64 51.74 -16.53
C ASP A 2 -18.17 51.23 -15.17
N ALA A 3 -18.88 50.24 -14.67
CA ALA A 3 -18.51 49.45 -13.51
C ALA A 3 -17.54 48.33 -13.93
N SER A 4 -16.31 48.34 -13.44
CA SER A 4 -15.38 47.21 -13.61
C SER A 4 -14.74 46.81 -12.27
N LYS A 5 -15.29 45.77 -11.63
CA LYS A 5 -14.64 45.05 -10.52
C LYS A 5 -13.50 44.19 -11.07
N PRO A 6 -12.29 44.19 -10.49
CA PRO A 6 -11.24 43.27 -10.91
C PRO A 6 -11.57 41.83 -10.47
N SER A 7 -11.53 40.92 -11.44
CA SER A 7 -11.79 39.49 -11.29
C SER A 7 -10.77 38.83 -10.36
N HIS A 8 -11.23 38.22 -9.28
CA HIS A 8 -10.42 37.34 -8.43
C HIS A 8 -10.06 36.07 -9.22
N ARG A 9 -8.88 36.05 -9.86
CA ARG A 9 -8.31 34.81 -10.41
C ARG A 9 -7.92 33.91 -9.24
N SER A 10 -8.71 32.88 -8.97
CA SER A 10 -8.34 31.83 -8.01
C SER A 10 -7.11 31.09 -8.54
N ARG A 11 -5.92 31.43 -8.03
CA ARG A 11 -4.70 30.63 -8.20
C ARG A 11 -4.98 29.27 -7.57
N LEU A 12 -5.28 28.27 -8.40
CA LEU A 12 -5.34 26.86 -7.99
C LEU A 12 -3.93 26.46 -7.54
N LYS A 13 -3.66 26.62 -6.24
CA LYS A 13 -2.44 26.10 -5.61
C LYS A 13 -2.58 24.58 -5.58
N ALA A 14 -1.75 23.89 -6.34
CA ALA A 14 -1.67 22.44 -6.28
C ALA A 14 -1.23 22.04 -4.86
N ALA A 15 -2.18 21.54 -4.06
CA ALA A 15 -1.88 20.94 -2.78
C ALA A 15 -1.46 19.50 -3.01
N VAL A 16 -0.21 19.16 -2.70
CA VAL A 16 0.23 17.77 -2.63
C VAL A 16 -0.05 17.27 -1.22
N TYR A 17 -1.12 16.48 -1.07
CA TYR A 17 -1.49 15.89 0.20
C TYR A 17 -0.43 14.88 0.65
N GLN A 18 -0.06 14.96 1.93
CA GLN A 18 0.82 13.98 2.54
C GLN A 18 0.11 12.61 2.57
N LYS A 19 0.85 11.60 2.09
CA LYS A 19 0.53 10.18 1.95
C LYS A 19 -0.61 9.70 2.87
N THR A 20 -1.70 9.18 2.30
CA THR A 20 -2.67 8.36 3.02
C THR A 20 -1.90 7.28 3.79
N PRO A 21 -2.16 7.08 5.10
CA PRO A 21 -1.53 6.00 5.85
C PRO A 21 -1.77 4.71 5.09
N ALA A 22 -0.71 3.91 4.93
CA ALA A 22 -0.79 2.68 4.16
C ALA A 22 -2.01 1.90 4.67
N PRO A 23 -2.93 1.46 3.78
CA PRO A 23 -4.05 0.65 4.21
C PRO A 23 -3.47 -0.48 5.05
N LEU A 24 -4.12 -0.77 6.18
CA LEU A 24 -3.76 -1.88 7.06
C LEU A 24 -4.02 -3.17 6.28
N LEU A 25 -3.14 -3.45 5.32
CA LEU A 25 -3.22 -4.58 4.43
C LEU A 25 -3.11 -5.78 5.37
N PRO A 26 -4.14 -6.63 5.45
CA PRO A 26 -4.04 -7.85 6.22
C PRO A 26 -2.77 -8.58 5.79
N SER A 27 -1.84 -8.68 6.75
CA SER A 27 -0.51 -9.28 6.60
C SER A 27 -0.63 -10.59 5.83
N LYS A 28 0.35 -10.87 4.96
CA LYS A 28 0.47 -12.18 4.30
C LYS A 28 0.29 -13.27 5.37
N PRO A 29 -0.59 -14.25 5.20
CA PRO A 29 -0.85 -15.27 6.21
C PRO A 29 0.33 -16.26 6.30
N LYS A 30 1.41 -15.82 6.95
CA LYS A 30 2.72 -16.50 7.02
C LYS A 30 2.64 -17.88 7.67
N VAL A 31 1.83 -18.00 8.72
CA VAL A 31 1.70 -19.24 9.49
C VAL A 31 1.06 -20.33 8.63
N LEU A 32 -0.03 -19.98 7.94
CA LEU A 32 -0.78 -20.93 7.14
C LEU A 32 0.01 -21.42 5.92
N THR A 33 0.72 -20.52 5.23
CA THR A 33 1.63 -20.93 4.15
C THR A 33 2.79 -21.80 4.66
N ALA A 34 3.36 -21.50 5.83
CA ALA A 34 4.41 -22.33 6.41
C ALA A 34 3.92 -23.75 6.72
N LEU A 35 2.71 -23.90 7.29
CA LEU A 35 2.11 -25.21 7.57
C LEU A 35 1.91 -26.04 6.29
N ILE A 36 1.42 -25.43 5.22
CA ILE A 36 1.23 -26.09 3.93
C ILE A 36 2.59 -26.55 3.35
N ILE A 37 3.62 -25.72 3.44
CA ILE A 37 4.97 -26.08 2.98
C ILE A 37 5.54 -27.24 3.80
N ILE A 38 5.42 -27.19 5.13
CA ILE A 38 5.86 -28.27 6.02
C ILE A 38 5.12 -29.56 5.68
N GLN A 39 3.82 -29.51 5.42
CA GLN A 39 3.03 -30.66 5.02
C GLN A 39 3.54 -31.28 3.71
N ILE A 40 3.83 -30.47 2.70
CA ILE A 40 4.40 -30.93 1.42
C ILE A 40 5.77 -31.60 1.65
N ILE A 41 6.63 -30.97 2.45
CA ILE A 41 7.97 -31.50 2.77
C ILE A 41 7.85 -32.83 3.52
N ALA A 42 6.95 -32.92 4.51
CA ALA A 42 6.72 -34.14 5.28
C ALA A 42 6.28 -35.30 4.38
N LEU A 43 5.35 -35.06 3.45
CA LEU A 43 4.93 -36.07 2.46
C LEU A 43 6.07 -36.42 1.49
N MET A 44 6.93 -35.48 1.13
CA MET A 44 8.06 -35.74 0.24
C MET A 44 9.16 -36.59 0.88
N ILE A 45 9.51 -36.33 2.14
CA ILE A 45 10.65 -36.98 2.80
C ILE A 45 10.24 -38.27 3.51
N SER A 46 9.04 -38.33 4.08
CA SER A 46 8.61 -39.44 4.93
C SER A 46 7.71 -40.42 4.15
N PRO A 47 8.19 -41.64 3.83
CA PRO A 47 7.37 -42.65 3.16
C PRO A 47 6.21 -43.12 4.03
N SER A 48 6.44 -43.23 5.35
CA SER A 48 5.43 -43.67 6.32
C SER A 48 4.21 -42.73 6.34
N TRP A 49 4.40 -41.43 6.13
CA TRP A 49 3.29 -40.49 6.01
C TRP A 49 2.36 -40.76 4.82
N ARG A 50 2.88 -41.35 3.73
CA ARG A 50 2.09 -41.66 2.53
C ARG A 50 1.21 -42.89 2.70
N GLU A 51 1.49 -43.73 3.69
CA GLU A 51 0.69 -44.91 4.01
C GLU A 51 -0.59 -44.54 4.77
N TYR A 52 -0.56 -43.44 5.53
CA TYR A 52 -1.71 -42.97 6.29
C TYR A 52 -2.72 -42.26 5.38
N ARG A 53 -3.92 -42.85 5.24
CA ARG A 53 -5.05 -42.22 4.52
C ARG A 53 -5.37 -40.82 5.04
N ILE A 54 -5.24 -40.59 6.34
CA ILE A 54 -5.52 -39.28 6.94
C ILE A 54 -4.57 -38.19 6.45
N ALA A 55 -3.31 -38.52 6.14
CA ALA A 55 -2.36 -37.56 5.61
C ALA A 55 -2.82 -37.05 4.23
N TRP A 56 -3.35 -37.93 3.39
CA TRP A 56 -3.92 -37.57 2.09
C TRP A 56 -5.21 -36.76 2.21
N VAL A 57 -6.07 -37.05 3.19
CA VAL A 57 -7.27 -36.24 3.45
C VAL A 57 -6.90 -34.82 3.87
N ILE A 58 -5.96 -34.68 4.82
CA ILE A 58 -5.50 -33.36 5.28
C ILE A 58 -4.79 -32.61 4.13
N PHE A 59 -4.03 -33.32 3.29
CA PHE A 59 -3.40 -32.72 2.10
C PHE A 59 -4.44 -32.28 1.07
N GLY A 60 -5.43 -33.12 0.77
CA GLY A 60 -6.54 -32.75 -0.11
C GLY A 60 -7.33 -31.53 0.38
N ALA A 61 -7.56 -31.44 1.69
CA ALA A 61 -8.21 -30.30 2.32
C ALA A 61 -7.36 -29.02 2.28
N SER A 62 -6.03 -29.12 2.23
CA SER A 62 -5.14 -27.96 2.16
C SER A 62 -5.04 -27.36 0.75
N ILE A 63 -5.36 -28.12 -0.31
CA ILE A 63 -5.38 -27.65 -1.71
C ILE A 63 -6.31 -26.45 -1.92
N PRO A 64 -7.63 -26.48 -1.58
CA PRO A 64 -8.51 -25.33 -1.78
C PRO A 64 -8.07 -24.12 -0.96
N ILE A 65 -7.51 -24.34 0.23
CA ILE A 65 -6.97 -23.27 1.08
C ILE A 65 -5.75 -22.61 0.42
N ALA A 66 -4.82 -23.42 -0.10
CA ALA A 66 -3.66 -22.94 -0.85
C ALA A 66 -4.07 -22.17 -2.12
N GLY A 67 -5.06 -22.68 -2.85
CA GLY A 67 -5.63 -22.02 -4.03
C GLY A 67 -6.23 -20.65 -3.68
N TRP A 68 -7.02 -20.58 -2.61
CA TRP A 68 -7.56 -19.32 -2.11
C TRP A 68 -6.47 -18.32 -1.72
N LEU A 69 -5.44 -18.77 -1.00
CA LEU A 69 -4.29 -17.95 -0.62
C LEU A 69 -3.54 -17.39 -1.81
N ALA A 70 -3.31 -18.21 -2.84
CA ALA A 70 -2.65 -17.81 -4.08
C ALA A 70 -3.49 -16.80 -4.86
N MET A 71 -4.80 -17.06 -5.01
CA MET A 71 -5.74 -16.13 -5.65
C MET A 71 -5.77 -14.78 -4.92
N ARG A 72 -5.92 -14.82 -3.59
CA ARG A 72 -5.89 -13.64 -2.74
C ARG A 72 -4.61 -12.85 -2.93
N TRP A 73 -3.45 -13.49 -2.84
CA TRP A 73 -2.16 -12.83 -3.07
C TRP A 73 -2.11 -12.17 -4.45
N ARG A 74 -2.55 -12.88 -5.50
CA ARG A 74 -2.54 -12.36 -6.87
C ARG A 74 -3.38 -11.11 -6.99
N ILE A 75 -4.62 -11.12 -6.49
CA ILE A 75 -5.51 -9.95 -6.50
C ILE A 75 -4.87 -8.77 -5.75
N TYR A 76 -4.33 -9.00 -4.55
CA TYR A 76 -3.68 -7.92 -3.79
C TYR A 76 -2.42 -7.38 -4.51
N SER A 77 -1.65 -8.25 -5.17
CA SER A 77 -0.48 -7.83 -5.94
C SER A 77 -0.83 -7.07 -7.21
N THR A 78 -1.95 -7.39 -7.86
CA THR A 78 -2.31 -6.74 -9.12
C THR A 78 -3.02 -5.41 -8.90
N VAL A 79 -3.96 -5.35 -7.94
CA VAL A 79 -4.83 -4.19 -7.75
C VAL A 79 -4.21 -3.14 -6.81
N PHE A 80 -3.41 -3.57 -5.83
CA PHE A 80 -2.92 -2.68 -4.76
C PHE A 80 -1.41 -2.41 -4.80
N ILE A 81 -0.71 -2.87 -5.83
CA ILE A 81 0.68 -2.42 -6.03
C ILE A 81 0.62 -1.09 -6.77
N THR A 82 0.59 0.00 -6.00
CA THR A 82 1.16 1.26 -6.50
C THR A 82 2.60 0.95 -6.90
N PRO A 83 3.02 1.19 -8.16
CA PRO A 83 4.42 1.02 -8.53
C PRO A 83 5.27 1.80 -7.53
N LYS A 84 6.37 1.21 -7.06
CA LYS A 84 7.31 1.94 -6.19
C LYS A 84 7.68 3.22 -6.94
N ARG A 85 7.15 4.37 -6.50
CA ARG A 85 7.61 5.67 -6.98
C ARG A 85 9.13 5.67 -6.84
N SER A 86 9.82 6.07 -7.89
CA SER A 86 11.27 6.26 -7.88
C SER A 86 11.63 7.01 -6.60
N LYS A 87 12.74 6.63 -5.95
CA LYS A 87 13.31 7.35 -4.80
C LYS A 87 13.84 8.73 -5.21
N GLU A 88 13.37 9.29 -6.31
CA GLU A 88 13.67 10.66 -6.66
C GLU A 88 12.93 11.53 -5.65
N LYS A 89 13.70 12.16 -4.76
CA LYS A 89 13.23 13.29 -3.99
C LYS A 89 12.78 14.33 -5.01
N ILE A 90 11.48 14.41 -5.26
CA ILE A 90 10.83 15.57 -5.90
C ILE A 90 10.82 16.72 -4.86
N THR A 91 11.96 16.97 -4.24
CA THR A 91 12.18 18.00 -3.24
C THR A 91 13.34 18.81 -3.75
N ASP A 92 13.01 19.82 -4.55
CA ASP A 92 13.93 20.87 -4.95
C ASP A 92 14.27 21.69 -3.68
N SER A 93 15.52 22.15 -3.55
CA SER A 93 16.01 22.86 -2.37
C SER A 93 15.30 24.19 -2.12
N ARG A 94 14.53 24.70 -3.09
CA ARG A 94 13.75 25.94 -3.01
C ARG A 94 12.42 25.81 -2.25
N TRP A 95 12.02 24.61 -1.86
CA TRP A 95 10.75 24.38 -1.16
C TRP A 95 10.90 24.62 0.36
N GLU A 96 10.22 25.62 0.91
CA GLU A 96 10.18 25.89 2.35
C GLU A 96 9.21 24.92 3.05
N GLU A 97 9.62 24.33 4.18
CA GLU A 97 8.75 23.52 5.02
C GLU A 97 7.83 24.40 5.89
N PHE A 98 6.53 24.12 5.90
CA PHE A 98 5.60 24.71 6.86
C PHE A 98 4.73 23.64 7.52
N SER A 99 4.38 23.86 8.79
CA SER A 99 3.49 22.99 9.55
C SER A 99 2.10 23.62 9.64
N PHE A 100 1.05 22.84 9.41
CA PHE A 100 -0.34 23.27 9.61
C PHE A 100 -1.15 22.20 10.35
N ARG A 101 -2.30 22.59 10.89
CA ARG A 101 -3.22 21.65 11.55
C ARG A 101 -4.28 21.20 10.56
N GLY A 102 -4.41 19.90 10.37
CA GLY A 102 -5.47 19.29 9.57
C GLY A 102 -6.83 19.38 10.27
N TRP A 103 -7.88 18.94 9.59
CA TRP A 103 -9.26 18.97 10.09
C TRP A 103 -9.44 18.13 11.37
N GLY A 104 -8.63 17.09 11.57
CA GLY A 104 -8.58 16.29 12.81
C GLY A 104 -7.65 16.85 13.89
N ASN A 105 -7.24 18.12 13.81
CA ASN A 105 -6.24 18.75 14.70
C ASN A 105 -4.85 18.09 14.65
N GLU A 106 -4.61 17.27 13.62
CA GLU A 106 -3.34 16.59 13.38
C GLU A 106 -2.30 17.56 12.79
N LYS A 107 -1.07 17.54 13.31
CA LYS A 107 0.01 18.40 12.83
C LYS A 107 0.62 17.80 11.56
N MET A 108 0.30 18.37 10.41
CA MET A 108 0.82 17.95 9.11
C MET A 108 1.99 18.85 8.68
N LYS A 109 2.91 18.27 7.88
CA LYS A 109 4.03 19.01 7.27
C LYS A 109 3.80 19.09 5.77
N ALA A 110 3.87 20.30 5.22
CA ALA A 110 3.82 20.54 3.79
C ALA A 110 5.05 21.32 3.34
N HIS A 111 5.33 21.23 2.04
CA HIS A 111 6.37 21.98 1.37
C HIS A 111 5.70 23.05 0.49
N LEU A 112 6.16 24.30 0.59
CA LEU A 112 5.69 25.42 -0.22
C LEU A 112 6.82 25.95 -1.09
N LEU A 113 6.61 26.01 -2.41
CA LEU A 113 7.47 26.76 -3.31
C LEU A 113 6.98 28.21 -3.35
N ARG A 114 7.75 29.16 -2.81
CA ARG A 114 7.44 30.59 -2.96
C ARG A 114 7.66 30.98 -4.42
N SER A 115 6.69 31.67 -5.01
CA SER A 115 6.86 32.27 -6.33
C SER A 115 7.82 33.47 -6.25
N GLU A 116 8.73 33.62 -7.21
CA GLU A 116 9.68 34.75 -7.29
C GLU A 116 9.01 36.13 -7.38
N SER A 117 7.71 36.20 -7.69
CA SER A 117 6.93 37.44 -7.68
C SER A 117 6.38 37.72 -6.28
N GLY A 118 7.19 38.30 -5.40
CA GLY A 118 6.69 39.11 -4.30
C GLY A 118 6.24 40.46 -4.84
N SER A 119 4.93 40.73 -4.80
CA SER A 119 4.36 42.08 -4.93
C SER A 119 3.79 42.48 -3.58
#